data_AF-A0AA96MZJ2-F1
#
_entry.id   AF-A0AA96MZJ2-F1
#
_cell.length_a   1.000
_cell.length_b   1.000
_cell.length_c   1.000
_cell.angle_alpha   90.00
_cell.angle_beta   90.00
_cell.angle_gamma   90.00
#
_symmetry.space_group_name_H-M   'P 1'
#
loop_
_entity.id
_entity.type
_entity.pdbx_description
1 polymer ?
#
loop_
_entity_poly.entity_id
_entity_poly.type
_entity_poly.pdbx_seq_one_letter_code
_entity_poly.pdbx_strand_id
1 'polypeptide(L)'
;MMLNYRFEIFPNEEQKSTLHSWVNLCRQQYNSALLDKQRAYQKNKKNLTKSDLSALLTLSKKHHPYLKKVPSQPLQETLDRLGKAFDQFFKREARYPKVKKHKDYHSITFTQFGMSKQKDKKGKIHTVRRAVSFGKGGKLLISKLGLLEYLPPPETRWQSKTGHY
;
A
#
# COMPACT_ATOMS: atom_id res chain seq x y z
N MET A 1 6.88 -0.50 -23.17
CA MET A 1 7.32 -1.68 -22.40
C MET A 1 7.61 -1.24 -20.97
N MET A 2 6.87 -1.71 -19.96
CA MET A 2 7.21 -1.46 -18.55
C MET A 2 8.19 -2.53 -18.08
N LEU A 3 9.36 -2.11 -17.59
CA LEU A 3 10.32 -3.01 -16.95
C LEU A 3 9.92 -3.16 -15.48
N ASN A 4 9.64 -4.40 -15.07
CA ASN A 4 9.41 -4.75 -13.68
C ASN A 4 10.69 -5.38 -13.12
N TYR A 5 11.16 -4.88 -11.99
CA TYR A 5 12.32 -5.41 -11.30
C TYR A 5 11.90 -6.03 -9.97
N ARG A 6 12.51 -7.15 -9.61
CA ARG A 6 12.32 -7.83 -8.33
C ARG A 6 13.64 -7.82 -7.58
N PHE A 7 13.59 -7.35 -6.34
CA PHE A 7 14.73 -7.28 -5.43
C PHE A 7 14.42 -8.12 -4.20
N GLU A 8 15.43 -8.81 -3.69
CA GLU A 8 15.38 -9.44 -2.37
C GLU A 8 15.94 -8.48 -1.33
N ILE A 9 15.24 -8.30 -0.20
CA ILE A 9 15.63 -7.36 0.85
C ILE A 9 16.11 -8.13 2.08
N PHE A 10 17.09 -7.56 2.80
CA PHE A 10 17.66 -8.14 4.03
C PHE A 10 17.40 -7.21 5.21
N PRO A 11 16.17 -7.20 5.76
CA PRO A 11 15.86 -6.45 6.97
C PRO A 11 16.51 -7.09 8.21
N ASN A 12 16.88 -6.28 9.20
CA ASN A 12 17.20 -6.77 10.53
C ASN A 12 15.93 -7.23 11.30
N GLU A 13 16.09 -7.82 12.48
CA GLU A 13 14.96 -8.38 13.25
C GLU A 13 13.89 -7.33 13.62
N GLU A 14 14.30 -6.12 13.99
CA GLU A 14 13.36 -5.03 14.29
C GLU A 14 12.57 -4.60 13.05
N GLN A 15 13.25 -4.52 11.90
CA GLN A 15 12.64 -4.19 10.62
C GLN A 15 11.69 -5.30 10.15
N LYS A 16 12.03 -6.58 10.33
CA LYS A 16 11.14 -7.71 10.06
C LYS A 16 9.87 -7.61 10.89
N SER A 17 10.01 -7.44 12.20
CA SER A 17 8.88 -7.27 13.13
C SER A 17 7.98 -6.08 12.71
N THR A 18 8.61 -4.96 12.35
CA THR A 18 7.91 -3.77 11.87
C THR A 18 7.15 -4.02 10.57
N LEU A 19 7.76 -4.70 9.59
CA LEU A 19 7.13 -5.08 8.32
C LEU A 19 5.93 -6.02 8.54
N HIS A 20 6.07 -7.04 9.39
CA HIS A 20 4.97 -7.92 9.76
C HIS A 20 3.82 -7.15 10.43
N SER A 21 4.14 -6.24 11.34
CA SER A 21 3.17 -5.36 11.98
C SER A 21 2.44 -4.51 10.94
N TRP A 22 3.14 -3.92 9.97
CA TRP A 22 2.53 -3.13 8.91
C TRP A 22 1.58 -3.95 8.03
N VAL A 23 1.98 -5.16 7.63
CA VAL A 23 1.11 -6.08 6.87
C VAL A 23 -0.17 -6.36 7.65
N ASN A 24 -0.06 -6.64 8.95
CA ASN A 24 -1.22 -6.90 9.80
C ASN A 24 -2.12 -5.67 9.96
N LEU A 25 -1.56 -4.48 10.14
CA LEU A 25 -2.31 -3.23 10.23
C LEU A 25 -3.03 -2.89 8.92
N CYS A 26 -2.38 -3.11 7.76
CA CYS A 26 -3.01 -2.99 6.46
C CYS A 26 -4.19 -3.98 6.29
N ARG A 27 -4.02 -5.24 6.72
CA ARG A 27 -5.10 -6.24 6.72
C ARG A 27 -6.29 -5.78 7.58
N GLN A 28 -6.02 -5.27 8.78
CA GLN A 28 -7.06 -4.74 9.67
C GLN A 28 -7.78 -3.55 9.02
N GLN A 29 -7.05 -2.65 8.38
CA GLN A 29 -7.62 -1.50 7.68
C GLN A 29 -8.54 -1.93 6.52
N TYR A 30 -8.10 -2.91 5.70
CA TYR A 30 -8.94 -3.49 4.64
C TYR A 30 -10.24 -4.03 5.21
N ASN A 31 -10.15 -4.81 6.30
CA ASN A 31 -11.30 -5.41 6.95
C ASN A 31 -12.25 -4.36 7.54
N SER A 32 -11.72 -3.31 8.19
CA SER A 32 -12.52 -2.19 8.70
C SER A 32 -13.29 -1.52 7.56
N ALA A 33 -12.61 -1.18 6.47
CA ALA A 33 -13.23 -0.52 5.33
C ALA A 33 -14.32 -1.39 4.66
N LEU A 34 -14.12 -2.70 4.57
CA LEU A 34 -15.13 -3.64 4.09
C LEU A 34 -16.36 -3.65 5.01
N LEU A 35 -16.16 -3.74 6.32
CA LEU A 35 -17.24 -3.72 7.31
C LEU A 35 -18.00 -2.39 7.29
N ASP A 36 -17.31 -1.26 7.15
CA ASP A 36 -17.94 0.05 7.07
C ASP A 36 -18.79 0.19 5.81
N LYS A 37 -18.34 -0.31 4.65
CA LYS A 37 -19.17 -0.41 3.44
C LYS A 37 -20.41 -1.26 3.69
N GLN A 38 -20.25 -2.43 4.31
CA GLN A 38 -21.38 -3.33 4.60
C GLN A 38 -22.41 -2.68 5.52
N ARG A 39 -21.97 -2.06 6.62
CA ARG A 39 -22.85 -1.36 7.58
C ARG A 39 -23.58 -0.19 6.93
N ALA A 40 -22.87 0.65 6.17
CA ALA A 40 -23.49 1.80 5.49
C ALA A 40 -24.55 1.36 4.48
N TYR A 41 -24.29 0.26 3.76
CA TYR A 41 -25.25 -0.31 2.82
C TYR A 41 -26.44 -0.96 3.52
N GLN A 42 -26.22 -1.68 4.63
CA GLN A 42 -27.31 -2.28 5.40
C GLN A 42 -28.25 -1.22 6.00
N LYS A 43 -27.68 -0.14 6.56
CA LYS A 43 -28.44 0.91 7.24
C LYS A 43 -29.21 1.81 6.28
N ASN A 44 -28.54 2.31 5.24
CA ASN A 44 -29.06 3.39 4.39
C ASN A 44 -29.01 3.07 2.89
N LYS A 45 -28.67 1.83 2.50
CA LYS A 45 -28.37 1.45 1.09
C LYS A 45 -27.30 2.32 0.43
N LYS A 46 -26.48 3.01 1.24
CA LYS A 46 -25.41 3.89 0.76
C LYS A 46 -24.18 3.06 0.41
N ASN A 47 -23.70 3.20 -0.83
CA ASN A 47 -22.41 2.65 -1.25
C ASN A 47 -21.29 3.68 -0.98
N LEU A 48 -20.41 3.41 -0.01
CA LEU A 48 -19.30 4.32 0.29
C LEU A 48 -18.27 4.31 -0.83
N THR A 49 -17.88 5.49 -1.31
CA THR A 49 -16.83 5.67 -2.32
C THR A 49 -15.43 5.50 -1.70
N LYS A 50 -14.40 5.43 -2.55
CA LYS A 50 -13.00 5.48 -2.07
C LYS A 50 -12.71 6.77 -1.29
N SER A 51 -13.32 7.89 -1.70
CA SER A 51 -13.18 9.18 -1.01
C SER A 51 -13.76 9.11 0.40
N ASP A 52 -14.98 8.58 0.55
CA ASP A 52 -15.63 8.38 1.85
C ASP A 52 -14.77 7.51 2.78
N LEU A 53 -14.26 6.38 2.27
CA LEU A 53 -13.40 5.49 3.04
C LEU A 53 -12.04 6.12 3.38
N SER A 54 -11.52 7.00 2.53
CA SER A 54 -10.29 7.75 2.80
C SER A 54 -10.49 8.80 3.91
N ALA A 55 -11.66 9.44 3.93
CA ALA A 55 -12.05 10.33 5.03
C ALA A 55 -12.20 9.55 6.34
N LEU A 56 -12.85 8.39 6.32
CA LEU A 56 -12.94 7.49 7.48
C LEU A 56 -11.56 7.05 7.97
N LEU A 57 -10.66 6.61 7.07
CA LEU A 57 -9.27 6.27 7.44
C LEU A 57 -8.55 7.46 8.10
N THR A 58 -8.81 8.68 7.65
CA THR A 58 -8.22 9.89 8.24
C THR A 58 -8.71 10.09 9.67
N LEU A 59 -10.00 9.86 9.93
CA LEU A 59 -10.58 9.87 11.28
C LEU A 59 -10.03 8.72 12.13
N SER A 60 -9.99 7.49 11.60
CA SER A 60 -9.43 6.33 12.29
C SER A 60 -7.99 6.56 12.74
N LYS A 61 -7.16 7.22 11.92
CA LYS A 61 -5.78 7.59 12.33
C LYS A 61 -5.73 8.58 13.50
N LYS A 62 -6.77 9.38 13.73
CA LYS A 62 -6.85 10.26 14.91
C LYS A 62 -7.16 9.46 16.17
N HIS A 63 -8.12 8.54 16.11
CA HIS A 63 -8.52 7.69 17.24
C HIS A 63 -7.56 6.53 17.51
N HIS A 64 -6.85 6.07 16.48
CA HIS A 64 -5.94 4.94 16.54
C HIS A 64 -4.54 5.34 16.06
N PRO A 65 -3.73 5.97 16.94
CA PRO A 65 -2.41 6.48 16.58
C PRO A 65 -1.44 5.42 16.04
N TYR A 66 -1.64 4.14 16.39
CA TYR A 66 -0.82 3.05 15.87
C TYR A 66 -0.88 2.92 14.34
N LEU A 67 -1.98 3.34 13.69
CA LEU A 67 -2.06 3.40 12.22
C LEU A 67 -1.07 4.41 11.63
N LYS A 68 -0.64 5.41 12.39
CA LYS A 68 0.40 6.35 11.97
C LYS A 68 1.80 5.72 11.98
N LYS A 69 1.99 4.52 12.54
CA LYS A 69 3.28 3.80 12.44
C LYS A 69 3.53 3.28 11.03
N VAL A 70 2.46 2.98 10.27
CA VAL A 70 2.56 2.58 8.86
C VAL A 70 2.72 3.82 7.97
N PRO A 71 3.50 3.77 6.88
CA PRO A 71 3.47 4.79 5.85
C PRO A 71 2.05 4.97 5.28
N SER A 72 1.71 6.18 4.82
CA SER A 72 0.34 6.48 4.37
C SER A 72 -0.08 5.68 3.14
N GLN A 73 0.87 5.42 2.23
CA GLN A 73 0.63 4.75 0.96
C GLN A 73 0.07 3.32 1.12
N PRO A 74 0.71 2.39 1.87
CA PRO A 74 0.14 1.07 2.11
C PRO A 74 -1.27 1.06 2.71
N LEU A 75 -1.57 2.00 3.62
CA LEU A 75 -2.91 2.08 4.19
C LEU A 75 -3.95 2.56 3.17
N GLN A 76 -3.60 3.52 2.32
CA GLN A 76 -4.50 4.00 1.26
C GLN A 76 -4.69 2.93 0.18
N GLU A 77 -3.64 2.18 -0.16
CA GLU A 77 -3.71 1.13 -1.17
C GLU A 77 -4.62 -0.03 -0.75
N THR A 78 -4.84 -0.26 0.55
CA THR A 78 -5.86 -1.22 1.00
C THR A 78 -7.27 -0.87 0.51
N LEU A 79 -7.57 0.43 0.36
CA LEU A 79 -8.84 0.90 -0.18
C LEU A 79 -8.93 0.65 -1.69
N ASP A 80 -7.80 0.73 -2.39
CA ASP A 80 -7.70 0.36 -3.81
C ASP A 80 -7.91 -1.14 -4.01
N ARG A 81 -7.30 -1.98 -3.17
CA ARG A 81 -7.56 -3.43 -3.18
C ARG A 81 -9.03 -3.74 -2.94
N LEU A 82 -9.67 -3.02 -2.03
CA LEU A 82 -11.10 -3.19 -1.75
C LEU A 82 -11.96 -2.76 -2.95
N GLY A 83 -11.65 -1.60 -3.54
CA GLY A 83 -12.31 -1.11 -4.75
C GLY A 83 -12.25 -2.13 -5.89
N LYS A 84 -11.03 -2.60 -6.22
CA LYS A 84 -10.82 -3.64 -7.25
C LYS A 84 -11.61 -4.92 -6.97
N ALA A 85 -11.68 -5.36 -5.71
CA ALA A 85 -12.44 -6.55 -5.36
C ALA A 85 -13.95 -6.37 -5.58
N PHE A 86 -14.49 -5.18 -5.30
CA PHE A 86 -15.88 -4.85 -5.63
C PHE A 86 -16.11 -4.72 -7.13
N ASP A 87 -15.19 -4.08 -7.87
CA ASP A 87 -15.29 -3.94 -9.32
C ASP A 87 -15.37 -5.32 -10.00
N GLN A 88 -14.49 -6.25 -9.62
CA GLN A 88 -14.51 -7.63 -10.11
C GLN A 88 -15.80 -8.37 -9.72
N PHE A 89 -16.32 -8.14 -8.51
CA PHE A 89 -17.60 -8.70 -8.09
C PHE A 89 -18.76 -8.21 -8.97
N PHE A 90 -18.84 -6.91 -9.26
CA PHE A 90 -19.90 -6.35 -10.11
C PHE A 90 -19.79 -6.80 -11.57
N LYS A 91 -18.56 -7.03 -12.06
CA LYS A 91 -18.30 -7.67 -13.36
C LYS A 91 -18.62 -9.16 -13.41
N ARG A 92 -19.01 -9.77 -12.28
CA ARG A 92 -19.24 -11.23 -12.12
C ARG A 92 -17.99 -12.09 -12.37
N GLU A 93 -16.80 -11.49 -12.26
CA GLU A 93 -15.50 -12.16 -12.41
C GLU A 93 -14.98 -12.73 -11.07
N ALA A 94 -15.49 -12.19 -9.95
CA ALA A 94 -15.11 -12.64 -8.62
C ALA A 94 -16.33 -12.75 -7.69
N ARG A 95 -16.16 -13.50 -6.59
CA ARG A 95 -17.15 -13.57 -5.51
C ARG A 95 -17.10 -12.28 -4.68
N TYR A 96 -18.19 -12.03 -3.94
CA TYR A 96 -18.30 -10.89 -3.04
C TYR A 96 -17.08 -10.78 -2.09
N PRO A 97 -16.51 -9.58 -1.88
CA PRO A 97 -15.33 -9.39 -1.03
C PRO A 97 -15.54 -9.90 0.40
N LYS A 98 -14.55 -10.63 0.93
CA LYS A 98 -14.58 -11.21 2.28
C LYS A 98 -13.51 -10.59 3.17
N VAL A 99 -13.78 -10.66 4.48
CA VAL A 99 -12.80 -10.33 5.52
C VAL A 99 -11.54 -11.19 5.34
N LYS A 100 -10.38 -10.57 5.38
CA LYS A 100 -9.07 -11.20 5.18
C LYS A 100 -8.54 -11.78 6.48
N LYS A 101 -8.23 -13.08 6.46
CA LYS A 101 -7.50 -13.77 7.53
C LYS A 101 -6.01 -13.46 7.39
N HIS A 102 -5.23 -13.77 8.43
CA HIS A 102 -3.78 -13.53 8.44
C HIS A 102 -3.07 -14.14 7.22
N LYS A 103 -3.41 -15.39 6.89
CA LYS A 103 -2.85 -16.11 5.74
C LYS A 103 -3.22 -15.54 4.36
N ASP A 104 -4.27 -14.72 4.28
CA ASP A 104 -4.79 -14.20 3.01
C ASP A 104 -4.26 -12.79 2.68
N TYR A 105 -3.37 -12.24 3.51
CA TYR A 105 -2.84 -10.89 3.37
C TYR A 105 -1.36 -10.82 3.76
N HIS A 106 -0.48 -10.95 2.77
CA HIS A 106 0.98 -11.10 2.96
C HIS A 106 1.80 -10.05 2.20
N SER A 107 1.17 -9.00 1.66
CA SER A 107 1.86 -7.97 0.90
C SER A 107 1.31 -6.59 1.20
N ILE A 108 2.18 -5.59 1.12
CA ILE A 108 1.86 -4.17 1.14
C ILE A 108 2.45 -3.51 -0.09
N THR A 109 1.78 -2.48 -0.60
CA THR A 109 2.18 -1.80 -1.82
C THR A 109 2.55 -0.36 -1.52
N PHE A 110 3.71 0.06 -2.01
CA PHE A 110 4.08 1.46 -2.12
C PHE A 110 3.84 1.90 -3.56
N THR A 111 2.86 2.78 -3.76
CA THR A 111 2.40 3.16 -5.11
C THR A 111 3.38 4.07 -5.85
N GLN A 112 4.37 4.63 -5.16
CA GLN A 112 5.35 5.54 -5.75
C GLN A 112 6.75 5.25 -5.20
N PHE A 113 7.74 5.32 -6.09
CA PHE A 113 9.14 5.05 -5.80
C PHE A 113 10.03 6.23 -6.23
N GLY A 114 11.16 6.42 -5.55
CA GLY A 114 12.23 7.34 -5.95
C GLY A 114 12.03 8.77 -5.46
N MET A 115 12.37 9.73 -6.33
CA MET A 115 12.27 11.16 -6.05
C MET A 115 11.19 11.78 -6.95
N SER A 116 10.58 12.86 -6.51
CA SER A 116 9.61 13.60 -7.32
C SER A 116 9.75 15.10 -7.15
N LYS A 117 9.44 15.84 -8.22
CA LYS A 117 9.31 17.30 -8.15
C LYS A 117 7.92 17.65 -7.66
N GLN A 118 7.83 18.51 -6.65
CA GLN A 118 6.57 19.07 -6.14
C GLN A 118 6.63 20.58 -6.19
N LYS A 119 5.54 21.20 -6.64
CA LYS A 119 5.37 22.65 -6.67
C LYS A 119 4.70 23.10 -5.38
N ASP A 120 5.29 24.08 -4.71
CA ASP A 120 4.66 24.68 -3.54
C ASP A 120 3.58 25.70 -3.93
N LYS A 121 2.87 26.24 -2.93
CA LYS A 121 1.81 27.25 -3.13
C LYS A 121 2.31 28.55 -3.77
N LYS A 122 3.62 28.86 -3.66
CA LYS A 122 4.26 30.05 -4.24
C LYS A 122 4.83 29.78 -5.64
N GLY A 123 4.71 28.54 -6.11
CA GLY A 123 5.14 28.11 -7.43
C GLY A 123 6.58 27.60 -7.53
N LYS A 124 7.33 27.54 -6.43
CA LYS A 124 8.70 27.01 -6.41
C LYS A 124 8.68 25.49 -6.44
N ILE A 125 9.57 24.91 -7.24
CA ILE A 125 9.70 23.46 -7.40
C ILE A 125 10.74 22.93 -6.41
N HIS A 126 10.35 21.93 -5.63
CA HIS A 126 11.20 21.22 -4.69
C HIS A 126 11.28 19.75 -5.06
N THR A 127 12.47 19.16 -4.93
CA THR A 127 12.63 17.70 -5.09
C THR A 127 12.38 17.03 -3.75
N VAL A 128 11.31 16.25 -3.66
CA VAL A 128 10.95 15.48 -2.47
C VAL A 128 11.19 14.00 -2.69
N ARG A 129 11.58 13.31 -1.61
CA ARG A 129 11.75 11.87 -1.61
C ARG A 129 10.40 11.17 -1.38
N ARG A 130 10.12 10.09 -2.11
CA ARG A 130 8.94 9.25 -1.92
C ARG A 130 9.12 8.32 -0.72
N ALA A 131 8.06 7.61 -0.35
CA ALA A 131 8.08 6.69 0.80
C ALA A 131 9.10 5.55 0.63
N VAL A 132 9.41 5.17 -0.61
CA VAL A 132 10.46 4.21 -0.94
C VAL A 132 11.36 4.81 -2.01
N SER A 133 12.68 4.72 -1.83
CA SER A 133 13.65 5.23 -2.81
C SER A 133 15.02 4.59 -2.59
N PHE A 134 15.90 4.65 -3.58
CA PHE A 134 17.32 4.38 -3.34
C PHE A 134 17.92 5.42 -2.38
N GLY A 135 18.61 4.93 -1.36
CA GLY A 135 19.36 5.68 -0.37
C GLY A 135 20.84 5.78 -0.76
N LYS A 136 21.65 6.34 0.15
CA LYS A 136 23.12 6.38 -0.02
C LYS A 136 23.71 4.98 0.07
N GLY A 137 24.83 4.75 -0.61
CA GLY A 137 25.58 3.50 -0.53
C GLY A 137 24.86 2.27 -1.09
N GLY A 138 24.01 2.45 -2.11
CA GLY A 138 23.31 1.33 -2.75
C GLY A 138 22.26 0.64 -1.87
N LYS A 139 21.79 1.30 -0.80
CA LYS A 139 20.75 0.77 0.09
C LYS A 139 19.37 1.23 -0.32
N LEU A 140 18.34 0.46 0.05
CA LEU A 140 16.94 0.85 -0.14
C LEU A 140 16.48 1.62 1.11
N LEU A 141 15.87 2.78 0.92
CA LEU A 141 15.25 3.54 2.02
C LEU A 141 13.74 3.32 1.99
N ILE A 142 13.18 2.89 3.11
CA ILE A 142 11.73 2.87 3.32
C ILE A 142 11.39 3.81 4.49
N SER A 143 10.52 4.78 4.24
CA SER A 143 10.04 5.73 5.24
C SER A 143 9.48 4.99 6.46
N LYS A 144 9.88 5.41 7.67
CA LYS A 144 9.53 4.79 8.97
C LYS A 144 10.14 3.40 9.23
N LEU A 145 10.90 2.83 8.30
CA LEU A 145 11.65 1.58 8.48
C LEU A 145 13.18 1.81 8.50
N GLY A 146 13.65 2.82 7.76
CA GLY A 146 15.06 3.16 7.64
C GLY A 146 15.71 2.59 6.37
N LEU A 147 17.03 2.50 6.41
CA LEU A 147 17.83 1.91 5.34
C LEU A 147 17.86 0.38 5.50
N LEU A 148 17.74 -0.31 4.38
CA LEU A 148 17.83 -1.76 4.28
C LEU A 148 18.73 -2.15 3.11
N GLU A 149 19.40 -3.28 3.30
CA GLU A 149 20.19 -3.90 2.25
C GLU A 149 19.27 -4.69 1.32
N TYR A 150 19.66 -4.76 0.05
CA TYR A 150 18.93 -5.53 -0.95
C TYR A 150 19.92 -6.11 -1.97
N LEU A 151 19.60 -7.27 -2.51
CA LEU A 151 20.32 -7.84 -3.64
C LEU A 151 19.77 -7.19 -4.93
N PRO A 152 20.61 -6.57 -5.78
CA PRO A 152 20.17 -6.21 -7.12
C PRO A 152 19.75 -7.49 -7.88
N PRO A 153 18.78 -7.40 -8.81
CA PRO A 153 18.43 -8.54 -9.64
C PRO A 153 19.69 -8.99 -10.38
N PRO A 154 19.95 -10.30 -10.50
CA PRO A 154 21.00 -10.78 -11.37
C PRO A 154 20.73 -10.23 -12.77
N GLU A 155 21.77 -9.71 -13.43
CA GLU A 155 21.66 -9.07 -14.77
C GLU A 155 20.95 -9.95 -15.81
N THR A 156 20.83 -11.26 -15.55
CA THR A 156 20.32 -12.29 -16.45
C THR A 156 19.09 -13.06 -15.97
N ARG A 157 18.46 -12.77 -14.83
CA ARG A 157 17.29 -13.57 -14.37
C ARG A 157 16.10 -12.69 -14.00
N TRP A 158 14.98 -12.94 -14.69
CA TRP A 158 13.66 -12.32 -14.55
C TRP A 158 13.38 -11.04 -15.35
N GLN A 159 13.75 -10.99 -16.63
CA GLN A 159 12.95 -10.24 -17.59
C GLN A 159 11.70 -11.06 -17.94
N SER A 160 10.65 -11.00 -17.12
CA SER A 160 9.35 -11.52 -17.57
C SER A 160 8.81 -10.56 -18.62
N LYS A 161 8.96 -10.91 -19.90
CA LYS A 161 8.17 -10.34 -20.99
C LYS A 161 6.72 -10.80 -20.79
N THR A 162 5.97 -10.16 -19.91
CA THR A 162 4.50 -10.33 -19.88
C THR A 162 3.92 -9.38 -20.91
N GLY A 163 3.55 -9.96 -22.06
CA GLY A 163 2.74 -9.32 -23.09
C GLY A 163 1.28 -9.12 -22.67
N HIS A 164 0.58 -8.45 -23.59
CA HIS A 164 -0.86 -8.19 -23.69
C HIS A 164 -1.40 -6.96 -22.95
N TYR A 165 -1.59 -5.89 -23.74
CA TYR A 165 -2.92 -5.37 -24.04
C TYR A 165 -3.18 -5.55 -25.53
#